data_AF-A0A9Q1CNX2-F1
#
_entry.id   AF-A0A9Q1CNX2-F1
#
_cell.length_a   1.000
_cell.length_b   1.000
_cell.length_c   1.000
_cell.angle_alpha   90.00
_cell.angle_beta   90.00
_cell.angle_gamma   90.00
#
_symmetry.space_group_name_H-M   'P 1'
#
loop_
_entity.id
_entity.type
_entity.pdbx_description
1 polymer ?
#
loop_
_entity_poly.entity_id
_entity_poly.type
_entity_poly.pdbx_seq_one_letter_code
_entity_poly.pdbx_strand_id
1 'polypeptide(L)' 'MVFATALEKIPPVGFNTSPSLEFLHDPEIDERVRSPFPKANTCACILKLPIHTSYESFKEKMEFGILSAAGFGRG' A
#
# COMPACT_ATOMS: atom_id res chain seq x y z
N MET A 1 10.19 3.36 0.31
CA MET A 1 9.50 3.98 -0.86
C MET A 1 9.04 2.95 -1.87
N VAL A 2 9.85 1.90 -2.11
CA VAL A 2 9.56 0.76 -3.00
C VAL A 2 8.12 0.23 -2.94
N PHE A 3 7.54 0.06 -1.75
CA PHE A 3 6.18 -0.47 -1.63
C PHE A 3 5.14 0.34 -2.42
N ALA A 4 5.16 1.67 -2.30
CA ALA A 4 4.15 2.53 -2.93
C ALA A 4 4.54 3.00 -4.34
N THR A 5 5.85 3.04 -4.65
CA THR A 5 6.34 3.68 -5.89
C THR A 5 7.22 2.78 -6.75
N ALA A 6 7.49 1.55 -6.32
CA ALA A 6 8.47 0.62 -6.91
C ALA A 6 9.90 1.19 -7.04
N LEU A 7 10.20 2.32 -6.42
CA LEU A 7 11.49 3.01 -6.55
C LEU A 7 12.24 3.01 -5.22
N GLU A 8 13.52 2.64 -5.26
CA GLU A 8 14.42 2.71 -4.10
C GLU A 8 14.93 4.14 -3.85
N LYS A 9 14.97 4.98 -4.89
CA LYS A 9 15.41 6.39 -4.84
C LYS A 9 14.50 7.28 -5.68
N ILE A 10 14.34 8.52 -5.25
CA ILE A 10 13.61 9.56 -5.99
C ILE A 10 14.43 9.92 -7.25
N PRO A 11 13.83 9.92 -8.46
CA PRO A 11 14.53 10.37 -9.66
C PRO A 11 14.97 11.83 -9.55
N PRO A 12 16.09 12.25 -10.19
CA PRO A 12 16.53 13.65 -10.18
C PRO A 12 15.48 14.66 -10.68
N VAL A 13 14.55 14.19 -11.51
CA VAL A 13 13.43 14.98 -12.07
C VAL A 13 12.17 14.95 -11.20
N GLY A 14 12.19 14.27 -10.05
CA GLY A 14 11.01 14.04 -9.21
C GLY A 14 10.09 12.96 -9.75
N PHE A 15 8.86 12.90 -9.23
CA PHE A 15 7.81 12.00 -9.72
C PHE A 15 6.93 12.74 -10.72
N ASN A 16 6.68 12.14 -11.89
CA ASN A 16 5.70 12.66 -12.85
C ASN A 16 4.26 12.55 -12.33
N THR A 17 4.01 11.68 -11.37
CA THR A 17 2.70 11.47 -10.72
C THR A 17 2.79 11.85 -9.25
N SER A 18 1.92 12.77 -8.80
CA SER A 18 1.82 13.11 -7.38
C SER A 18 1.38 11.88 -6.60
N PRO A 19 2.08 11.48 -5.51
CA PRO A 19 1.64 10.38 -4.68
C PRO A 19 0.29 10.68 -4.06
N SER A 20 -0.56 9.67 -3.93
CA SER A 20 -1.88 9.80 -3.31
C SER A 20 -2.13 8.71 -2.27
N LEU A 21 -3.04 9.03 -1.35
CA LEU A 21 -3.45 8.17 -0.26
C LEU A 21 -4.96 7.94 -0.37
N GLU A 22 -5.35 6.66 -0.41
CA GLU A 22 -6.74 6.23 -0.44
C GLU A 22 -7.02 5.30 0.73
N PHE A 23 -8.28 5.16 1.13
CA PHE A 23 -8.71 4.17 2.11
C PHE A 23 -9.43 3.03 1.41
N LEU A 24 -9.18 1.81 1.88
CA LEU A 24 -9.88 0.60 1.46
C LEU A 24 -11.25 0.52 2.17
N HIS A 25 -12.17 1.40 1.76
CA HIS A 25 -13.54 1.43 2.28
C HIS A 25 -14.38 0.27 1.75
N ASP A 26 -14.15 -0.10 0.49
CA ASP A 26 -14.98 -1.05 -0.25
C ASP A 26 -14.55 -2.52 0.02
N PRO A 27 -15.51 -3.45 0.10
CA PRO A 27 -15.23 -4.88 0.15
C PRO A 27 -14.63 -5.38 -1.17
N GLU A 28 -13.78 -6.41 -1.11
CA GLU A 28 -13.01 -6.84 -2.29
C GLU A 28 -13.79 -7.71 -3.27
N ILE A 29 -14.55 -8.71 -2.80
CA ILE A 29 -15.21 -9.73 -3.64
C ILE A 29 -16.53 -10.21 -3.01
N ASP A 30 -16.57 -10.39 -1.69
CA ASP A 30 -17.78 -10.64 -0.92
C ASP A 30 -18.04 -9.38 -0.09
N GLU A 31 -19.27 -8.85 -0.11
CA GLU A 31 -19.69 -7.57 0.50
C GLU A 31 -19.36 -7.44 2.00
N ARG A 32 -18.80 -8.49 2.61
CA ARG A 32 -18.51 -8.64 4.03
C ARG A 32 -17.03 -8.50 4.39
N VAL A 33 -16.09 -8.60 3.44
CA VAL A 33 -14.65 -8.65 3.77
C VAL A 33 -13.87 -7.53 3.09
N ARG A 34 -13.42 -6.57 3.91
CA ARG A 34 -12.42 -5.56 3.54
C ARG A 34 -11.02 -6.14 3.67
N SER A 35 -10.09 -5.64 2.86
CA SER A 35 -8.68 -5.98 3.02
C SER A 35 -8.19 -5.60 4.42
N PRO A 36 -7.56 -6.52 5.17
CA PRO A 36 -6.87 -6.14 6.39
C PRO A 36 -5.48 -5.53 6.11
N PHE A 37 -4.96 -5.64 4.88
CA PHE A 37 -3.59 -5.25 4.52
C PHE A 37 -3.55 -4.03 3.58
N PRO A 38 -2.45 -3.25 3.56
CA PRO A 38 -2.27 -2.20 2.59
C PRO A 38 -2.14 -2.74 1.17
N LYS A 39 -2.54 -1.92 0.21
CA LYS A 39 -2.32 -2.16 -1.22
C LYS A 39 -1.59 -0.99 -1.84
N ALA A 40 -0.77 -1.27 -2.84
CA ALA A 40 -0.09 -0.24 -3.62
C ALA A 40 -0.47 -0.36 -5.09
N ASN A 41 -0.79 0.77 -5.71
CA ASN A 41 -0.77 0.90 -7.16
C ASN A 41 0.50 1.68 -7.51
N THR A 42 1.56 0.96 -7.84
CA THR A 42 2.89 1.52 -8.10
C THR A 42 2.92 2.38 -9.36
N CYS A 43 2.15 2.01 -10.40
CA CYS A 43 2.05 2.79 -11.64
C CYS A 43 1.43 4.17 -11.42
N ALA A 44 0.45 4.27 -10.52
CA ALA A 44 -0.23 5.51 -10.19
C ALA A 44 0.28 6.17 -8.89
N CYS A 45 1.32 5.60 -8.25
CA CYS A 45 1.86 6.05 -6.96
C CYS A 45 0.78 6.19 -5.86
N ILE A 46 -0.17 5.26 -5.79
CA ILE A 46 -1.27 5.27 -4.82
C ILE A 46 -1.01 4.25 -3.71
N LEU A 47 -1.02 4.71 -2.46
CA LEU A 47 -1.05 3.85 -1.28
C LEU A 47 -2.49 3.75 -0.77
N LYS A 48 -3.03 2.53 -0.70
CA LYS A 48 -4.35 2.26 -0.14
C LYS A 48 -4.24 1.70 1.27
N LEU A 49 -4.83 2.40 2.24
CA LEU A 49 -4.78 2.09 3.66
C LEU A 49 -5.92 1.14 4.08
N PRO A 50 -5.63 0.07 4.82
CA PRO A 50 -6.68 -0.75 5.43
C PRO A 50 -7.32 -0.01 6.61
N ILE A 51 -8.59 -0.30 6.89
CA ILE A 51 -9.34 0.32 7.99
C ILE A 51 -9.38 -0.65 9.17
N HIS A 52 -8.89 -0.19 10.32
CA HIS A 52 -8.88 -0.94 11.58
C HIS A 52 -9.46 -0.11 12.72
N THR A 53 -9.95 -0.79 13.76
CA THR A 53 -10.58 -0.16 14.94
C THR A 53 -9.56 0.40 15.94
N SER A 54 -8.28 0.02 15.83
CA SER A 54 -7.20 0.52 16.67
C SER A 54 -5.96 0.85 15.84
N TYR A 55 -5.18 1.81 16.33
CA TYR A 55 -3.90 2.17 15.71
C TYR A 55 -2.93 0.99 15.72
N GLU A 56 -2.92 0.16 16.76
CA GLU A 56 -1.97 -0.96 16.83
C GLU A 56 -2.30 -2.07 15.84
N SER A 57 -3.58 -2.39 15.66
CA SER A 57 -4.01 -3.31 14.60
C SER A 57 -3.70 -2.75 13.22
N PHE A 58 -3.93 -1.44 13.01
CA PHE A 58 -3.56 -0.78 11.77
C PHE A 58 -2.05 -0.90 11.49
N LYS A 59 -1.23 -0.55 12.48
CA LYS A 59 0.23 -0.56 12.38
C LYS A 59 0.77 -1.96 12.09
N GLU A 60 0.33 -2.97 12.85
CA GLU A 60 0.75 -4.36 12.67
C GLU A 60 0.47 -4.85 11.24
N LYS A 61 -0.73 -4.59 10.71
CA LYS A 61 -1.10 -5.03 9.35
C LYS A 61 -0.40 -4.23 8.26
N MET A 62 -0.16 -2.94 8.49
CA MET A 62 0.66 -2.11 7.59
C MET A 62 2.09 -2.63 7.49
N GLU A 63 2.75 -2.87 8.62
CA GLU A 63 4.11 -3.40 8.69
C GLU A 63 4.20 -4.77 8.00
N PHE A 64 3.27 -5.68 8.33
CA PHE A 64 3.22 -6.99 7.71
C PHE A 64 3.08 -6.91 6.18
N GLY A 65 2.16 -6.09 5.68
CA GLY A 65 1.92 -5.96 4.24
C GLY A 65 3.13 -5.38 3.48
N ILE A 66 3.78 -4.37 4.06
CA ILE A 66 4.97 -3.74 3.47
C ILE A 66 6.15 -4.72 3.45
N LEU A 67 6.41 -5.42 4.55
CA LEU A 67 7.52 -6.37 4.65
C LEU A 67 7.31 -7.61 3.76
N SER A 68 6.07 -8.08 3.65
CA SER A 68 5.74 -9.23 2.79
C SER A 68 5.89 -8.90 1.30
N ALA A 69 5.61 -7.66 0.90
CA ALA A 69 5.75 -7.24 -0.49
C ALA A 69 7.22 -7.13 -0.96
N ALA A 70 8.17 -6.88 -0.06
CA ALA A 70 9.59 -6.83 -0.39
C ALA A 70 10.17 -8.17 -0.88
N GLY A 71 9.43 -9.28 -0.73
CA GLY A 71 9.78 -10.60 -1.24
C GLY A 71 9.29 -10.93 -2.67
N PHE A 72 8.36 -10.15 -3.24
CA PHE A 72 7.82 -10.39 -4.58
C PHE A 72 8.49 -9.47 -5.61
N GLY A 73 9.23 -10.05 -6.57
CA GLY A 73 9.92 -9.32 -7.65
C GLY A 73 11.43 -9.60 -7.80
N ARG A 74 11.99 -10.56 -7.05
CA ARG A 74 13.39 -11.05 -7.21
C ARG A 74 13.47 -12.32 -8.08
N GLY A 75 12.71 -12.38 -9.15
CA GLY A 75 12.70 -13.48 -10.13
C GLY A 75 12.93 -12.97 -11.53
#